data_AF-A0A1I7RH35-F1
#
_entry.id   AF-A0A1I7RH35-F1
#
_cell.length_a   1.000
_cell.length_b   1.000
_cell.length_c   1.000
_cell.angle_alpha   90.00
_cell.angle_beta   90.00
_cell.angle_gamma   90.00
#
_symmetry.space_group_name_H-M   'P 1'
#
loop_
_entity.id
_entity.type
_entity.pdbx_description
1 polymer ?
#
loop_
_entity_poly.entity_id
_entity_poly.type
_entity_poly.pdbx_seq_one_letter_code
_entity_poly.pdbx_strand_id
1 'polypeptide(L)'
;MTSDPGMTGETPRLSEEIKADVAKQHSLRPVETVEKNVLPTKEEIQQERQHHELKKGIESFDESTLNKVETQEKCALPSGEDILKEKAPQMAADFDRNKLKHVEPQVKAHIPDAEEYVREKVKSEASTFDHDKLRHVEPEVKTDVVVNEN
;
A
#
# COMPACT_ATOMS: atom_id res chain seq x y z
N MET A 1 -20.02 59.73 65.23
CA MET A 1 -19.21 60.32 64.14
C MET A 1 -17.76 60.08 64.49
N THR A 2 -17.16 59.04 63.91
CA THR A 2 -15.74 58.71 64.07
C THR A 2 -15.01 59.23 62.84
N SER A 3 -14.19 60.25 63.05
CA SER A 3 -13.36 60.86 62.02
C SER A 3 -12.19 59.92 61.68
N ASP A 4 -12.03 59.64 60.39
CA ASP A 4 -11.00 58.78 59.82
C ASP A 4 -9.61 59.47 59.85
N PRO A 5 -8.56 58.87 60.44
CA PRO A 5 -7.23 59.48 60.54
C PRO A 5 -6.47 59.36 59.20
N GLY A 6 -6.19 60.51 58.59
CA GLY A 6 -5.55 60.64 57.29
C GLY A 6 -4.12 60.07 57.22
N MET A 7 -3.92 59.24 56.21
CA MET A 7 -2.67 58.65 55.73
C MET A 7 -1.66 59.74 55.31
N THR A 8 -0.61 60.00 56.09
CA THR A 8 0.53 60.85 55.67
C THR A 8 1.71 59.99 55.23
N GLY A 9 1.58 59.33 54.08
CA GLY A 9 2.71 58.80 53.33
C GLY A 9 3.20 59.88 52.37
N GLU A 10 4.28 60.61 52.72
CA GLU A 10 4.89 61.56 51.79
C GLU A 10 5.49 60.79 50.61
N THR A 11 4.84 60.91 49.46
CA THR A 11 5.36 60.41 48.19
C THR A 11 6.58 61.23 47.77
N PRO A 12 7.58 60.63 47.07
CA PRO A 12 8.73 61.36 46.57
C PRO A 12 8.30 62.58 45.76
N ARG A 13 8.67 63.78 46.21
CA ARG A 13 8.31 65.04 45.55
C ARG A 13 9.43 65.48 44.60
N LEU A 14 9.06 65.73 43.34
CA LEU A 14 9.95 66.39 42.38
C LEU A 14 10.34 67.78 42.90
N SER A 15 11.60 68.17 42.69
CA SER A 15 12.10 69.51 43.02
C SER A 15 11.30 70.58 42.26
N GLU A 16 11.18 71.77 42.85
CA GLU A 16 10.41 72.88 42.25
C GLU A 16 10.95 73.27 40.87
N GLU A 17 12.26 73.15 40.66
CA GLU A 17 12.93 73.42 39.40
C GLU A 17 12.45 72.48 38.27
N ILE A 18 12.38 71.16 38.54
CA ILE A 18 11.92 70.17 37.56
C ILE A 18 10.43 70.36 37.28
N LYS A 19 9.63 70.69 38.30
CA LYS A 19 8.20 71.00 38.13
C LYS A 19 8.01 72.23 37.24
N ALA A 20 8.79 73.28 37.47
CA ALA A 20 8.73 74.50 36.68
C ALA A 20 9.17 74.25 35.23
N ASP A 21 10.21 73.44 35.01
CA ASP A 21 10.71 73.16 33.67
C ASP A 21 9.75 72.27 32.87
N VAL A 22 9.18 71.23 33.47
CA VAL A 22 8.14 70.39 32.83
C VAL A 22 6.89 71.19 32.48
N ALA A 23 6.58 72.24 33.25
CA ALA A 23 5.45 73.13 32.98
C ALA A 23 5.70 74.14 31.84
N LYS A 24 6.95 74.30 31.38
CA LYS A 24 7.26 75.15 30.22
C LYS A 24 6.86 74.44 28.93
N GLN A 25 6.53 75.25 27.92
CA GLN A 25 6.27 74.77 26.58
C GLN A 25 7.60 74.36 25.92
N HIS A 26 7.80 73.06 25.70
CA HIS A 26 8.95 72.53 24.98
C HIS A 26 8.61 72.28 23.52
N SER A 27 9.45 72.78 22.61
CA SER A 27 9.35 72.45 21.18
C SER A 27 10.08 71.14 20.91
N LEU A 28 9.34 70.03 20.90
CA LEU A 28 9.87 68.76 20.42
C LEU A 28 9.96 68.78 18.90
N ARG A 29 10.96 68.08 18.34
CA ARG A 29 11.00 67.87 16.89
C ARG A 29 9.76 67.09 16.46
N PRO A 30 9.02 67.56 15.42
CA PRO A 30 7.94 66.76 14.85
C PRO A 30 8.49 65.43 14.37
N VAL A 31 7.90 64.33 14.83
CA VAL A 31 8.19 62.98 14.36
C VAL A 31 6.89 62.44 13.76
N GLU A 32 6.96 61.95 12.53
CA GLU A 32 5.82 61.28 11.90
C GLU A 32 5.57 59.95 12.62
N THR A 33 4.46 59.85 13.34
CA THR A 33 4.03 58.60 13.97
C THR A 33 3.08 57.88 13.03
N VAL A 34 3.48 56.70 12.55
CA VAL A 34 2.62 55.82 11.76
C VAL A 34 1.95 54.81 12.69
N GLU A 35 0.65 55.01 12.96
CA GLU A 35 -0.17 54.04 13.67
C GLU A 35 -0.50 52.87 12.73
N LYS A 36 0.08 51.70 12.99
CA LYS A 36 -0.18 50.48 12.21
C LYS A 36 -1.38 49.73 12.79
N ASN A 37 -2.58 50.17 12.45
CA ASN A 37 -3.80 49.39 12.69
C ASN A 37 -4.01 48.40 11.54
N VAL A 38 -3.31 47.27 11.60
CA VAL A 38 -3.49 46.17 10.65
C VAL A 38 -4.69 45.35 11.10
N LEU A 39 -5.74 45.33 10.28
CA LEU A 39 -6.86 44.44 10.51
C LEU A 39 -6.46 43.01 10.14
N PRO A 40 -7.03 41.99 10.80
CA PRO A 40 -6.86 40.61 10.37
C PRO A 40 -7.32 40.45 8.93
N THR A 41 -6.56 39.69 8.16
CA THR A 41 -6.94 39.28 6.81
C THR A 41 -8.15 38.36 6.86
N LYS A 42 -8.84 38.26 5.71
CA LYS A 42 -10.00 37.37 5.58
C LYS A 42 -9.61 35.92 5.85
N GLU A 43 -8.41 35.53 5.42
CA GLU A 43 -7.81 34.21 5.60
C GLU A 43 -7.60 33.90 7.09
N GLU A 44 -7.02 34.83 7.85
CA GLU A 44 -6.81 34.67 9.31
C GLU A 44 -8.13 34.49 10.06
N ILE A 45 -9.16 35.28 9.71
CA ILE A 45 -10.49 35.15 10.31
C ILE A 45 -11.10 33.79 9.97
N GLN A 46 -10.96 33.33 8.73
CA GLN A 46 -11.52 32.07 8.30
C GLN A 46 -10.82 30.88 8.96
N GLN A 47 -9.50 30.94 9.12
CA GLN A 47 -8.72 29.95 9.87
C GLN A 47 -9.15 29.89 11.34
N GLU A 48 -9.28 31.04 12.01
CA GLU A 48 -9.73 31.08 13.40
C GLU A 48 -11.14 30.49 13.56
N ARG A 49 -12.06 30.81 12.63
CA ARG A 49 -13.42 30.23 12.64
C ARG A 49 -13.40 28.71 12.49
N GLN A 50 -12.61 28.19 11.55
CA GLN A 50 -12.47 26.74 11.35
C GLN A 50 -11.91 26.05 12.60
N HIS A 51 -10.88 26.63 13.21
CA HIS A 51 -10.27 26.10 14.42
C HIS A 51 -11.24 26.10 15.60
N HIS A 52 -12.01 27.18 15.77
CA HIS A 52 -13.03 27.28 16.81
C HIS A 52 -14.15 26.27 16.60
N GLU A 53 -14.61 26.10 15.37
CA GLU A 53 -15.65 25.13 15.01
C GLU A 53 -15.20 23.69 15.27
N LEU A 54 -13.95 23.35 14.90
CA LEU A 54 -13.34 22.05 15.19
C LEU A 54 -13.28 21.79 16.71
N LYS A 55 -12.75 22.74 17.48
CA LYS A 55 -12.66 22.64 18.94
C LYS A 55 -14.02 22.40 19.56
N LYS A 56 -15.01 23.22 19.18
CA LYS A 56 -16.38 23.09 19.67
C LYS A 56 -16.96 21.73 19.33
N GLY A 57 -16.75 21.26 18.10
CA GLY A 57 -17.21 19.94 17.66
C GLY A 57 -16.64 18.80 18.50
N ILE A 58 -15.36 18.89 18.87
CA ILE A 58 -14.68 17.91 19.75
C ILE A 58 -15.22 18.01 21.18
N GLU A 59 -15.35 19.22 21.74
CA GLU A 59 -15.85 19.43 23.11
C GLU A 59 -17.30 18.94 23.28
N SER A 60 -18.14 19.11 22.26
CA SER A 60 -19.52 18.64 22.27
C SER A 60 -19.68 17.22 21.70
N PHE A 61 -18.59 16.53 21.40
CA PHE A 61 -18.65 15.22 20.76
C PHE A 61 -19.28 14.19 21.70
N ASP A 62 -20.35 13.55 21.26
CA ASP A 62 -21.01 12.47 21.99
C ASP A 62 -20.38 11.13 21.61
N GLU A 63 -19.61 10.54 22.54
CA GLU A 63 -18.99 9.23 22.37
C GLU A 63 -20.02 8.13 22.06
N SER A 64 -21.27 8.28 22.50
CA SER A 64 -22.33 7.30 22.24
C SER A 64 -22.68 7.16 20.76
N THR A 65 -22.31 8.15 19.94
CA THR A 65 -22.48 8.14 18.48
C THR A 65 -21.41 7.32 17.75
N LEU A 66 -20.33 6.92 18.44
CA LEU A 66 -19.33 6.04 17.85
C LEU A 66 -19.91 4.63 17.62
N ASN A 67 -19.58 4.07 16.46
CA ASN A 67 -19.86 2.66 16.20
C ASN A 67 -19.13 1.80 17.22
N LYS A 68 -19.87 1.01 18.00
CA LYS A 68 -19.27 0.04 18.92
C LYS A 68 -18.57 -1.04 18.11
N VAL A 69 -17.27 -1.19 18.36
CA VAL A 69 -16.47 -2.28 17.79
C VAL A 69 -16.07 -3.20 18.93
N GLU A 70 -16.43 -4.48 18.81
CA GLU A 70 -15.94 -5.51 19.72
C GLU A 70 -14.49 -5.86 19.35
N THR A 71 -13.55 -5.39 20.15
CA THR A 71 -12.13 -5.73 19.98
C THR A 71 -11.86 -7.10 20.59
N GLN A 72 -11.59 -8.10 19.76
CA GLN A 72 -11.12 -9.41 20.22
C GLN A 72 -9.60 -9.41 20.34
N GLU A 73 -9.11 -9.55 21.57
CA GLU A 73 -7.69 -9.82 21.82
C GLU A 73 -7.41 -11.29 21.46
N LYS A 74 -6.73 -11.53 20.33
CA LYS A 74 -6.33 -12.89 19.93
C LYS A 74 -5.07 -13.32 20.69
N CYS A 75 -5.26 -13.70 21.96
CA CYS A 75 -4.27 -14.45 22.74
C CYS A 75 -4.30 -15.95 22.39
N ALA A 76 -4.25 -16.28 21.10
CA ALA A 76 -4.12 -17.67 20.66
C ALA A 76 -2.64 -18.03 20.63
N LEU A 77 -2.26 -19.10 21.34
CA LEU A 77 -0.95 -19.71 21.15
C LEU A 77 -0.84 -20.16 19.68
N PRO A 78 0.35 -20.07 19.07
CA PRO A 78 0.59 -20.62 17.75
C PRO A 78 0.11 -22.08 17.69
N SER A 79 -0.60 -22.43 16.62
CA SER A 79 -1.01 -23.82 16.40
C SER A 79 0.21 -24.68 16.05
N GLY A 80 0.06 -26.01 16.16
CA GLY A 80 1.10 -26.93 15.70
C GLY A 80 1.43 -26.75 14.21
N GLU A 81 0.45 -26.38 13.39
CA GLU A 81 0.65 -26.10 11.96
C GLU A 81 1.48 -24.82 11.74
N ASP A 82 1.23 -23.77 12.53
CA ASP A 82 2.02 -22.54 12.48
C ASP A 82 3.49 -22.80 12.80
N ILE A 83 3.74 -23.62 13.84
CA ILE A 83 5.08 -24.02 14.25
C ILE A 83 5.76 -24.85 13.15
N LEU A 84 5.06 -25.82 12.56
CA LEU A 84 5.60 -26.65 11.48
C LEU A 84 5.94 -25.81 10.24
N LYS A 85 5.07 -24.86 9.88
CA LYS A 85 5.29 -23.96 8.75
C LYS A 85 6.53 -23.09 8.96
N GLU A 86 6.75 -22.59 10.17
CA GLU A 86 7.94 -21.82 10.51
C GLU A 86 9.21 -22.69 10.57
N LYS A 87 9.11 -23.94 11.01
CA LYS A 87 10.24 -24.88 11.08
C LYS A 87 10.66 -25.48 9.74
N ALA A 88 9.74 -25.58 8.77
CA ALA A 88 10.03 -26.15 7.45
C ALA A 88 11.24 -25.52 6.71
N PRO A 89 11.38 -24.19 6.57
CA PRO A 89 12.55 -23.60 5.92
C PRO A 89 13.85 -23.87 6.67
N GLN A 90 13.81 -23.89 8.01
CA GLN A 90 14.98 -24.21 8.83
C GLN A 90 15.43 -25.67 8.60
N MET A 91 14.48 -26.61 8.61
CA MET A 91 14.76 -28.02 8.32
C MET A 91 15.33 -28.23 6.91
N ALA A 92 14.85 -27.47 5.92
CA ALA A 92 15.38 -27.51 4.57
C ALA A 92 16.81 -26.94 4.49
N ALA A 93 17.10 -25.87 5.25
CA ALA A 93 18.44 -25.30 5.33
C ALA A 93 19.45 -26.23 6.00
N ASP A 94 19.02 -26.94 7.06
CA ASP A 94 19.87 -27.86 7.83
C ASP A 94 19.96 -29.27 7.19
N PHE A 95 19.40 -29.46 6.00
CA PHE A 95 19.34 -30.76 5.34
C PHE A 95 20.72 -31.19 4.79
N ASP A 96 21.25 -32.28 5.34
CA ASP A 96 22.52 -32.88 4.90
C ASP A 96 22.35 -33.67 3.59
N ARG A 97 22.90 -33.11 2.51
CA ARG A 97 22.90 -33.70 1.16
C ARG A 97 23.62 -35.06 1.10
N ASN A 98 24.54 -35.36 2.00
CA ASN A 98 25.25 -36.64 2.01
C ASN A 98 24.36 -37.80 2.44
N LYS A 99 23.19 -37.51 3.04
CA LYS A 99 22.18 -38.51 3.38
C LYS A 99 21.33 -38.93 2.18
N LEU A 100 21.42 -38.23 1.04
CA LEU A 100 20.74 -38.64 -0.18
C LEU A 100 21.37 -39.92 -0.72
N LYS A 101 20.54 -40.93 -0.99
CA LYS A 101 20.99 -42.14 -1.67
C LYS A 101 21.28 -41.82 -3.13
N HIS A 102 22.43 -42.28 -3.63
CA HIS A 102 22.74 -42.17 -5.04
C HIS A 102 21.72 -42.97 -5.86
N VAL A 103 21.20 -42.35 -6.91
CA VAL A 103 20.37 -42.97 -7.93
C VAL A 103 20.92 -42.52 -9.27
N GLU A 104 21.20 -43.47 -10.15
CA GLU A 104 21.64 -43.19 -11.52
C GLU A 104 20.42 -42.81 -12.38
N PRO A 105 20.36 -41.59 -12.92
CA PRO A 105 19.23 -41.16 -13.74
C PRO A 105 19.25 -41.87 -15.11
N GLN A 106 18.17 -42.58 -15.44
CA GLN A 106 17.98 -43.16 -16.77
C GLN A 106 17.36 -42.14 -17.72
N VAL A 107 18.18 -41.50 -18.55
CA VAL A 107 17.71 -40.65 -19.65
C VAL A 107 17.32 -41.54 -20.82
N LYS A 108 16.01 -41.78 -21.00
CA LYS A 108 15.50 -42.46 -22.20
C LYS A 108 15.47 -41.49 -23.38
N ALA A 109 16.62 -41.27 -24.01
CA ALA A 109 16.64 -40.71 -25.36
C ALA A 109 16.22 -41.81 -26.33
N HIS A 110 14.96 -41.79 -26.79
CA HIS A 110 14.56 -42.63 -27.90
C HIS A 110 15.20 -42.07 -29.17
N ILE A 111 16.33 -42.64 -29.55
CA ILE A 111 16.96 -42.40 -30.85
C ILE A 111 16.24 -43.35 -31.81
N PRO A 112 15.49 -42.86 -32.81
CA PRO A 112 14.84 -43.72 -33.79
C PRO A 112 15.88 -44.61 -34.45
N ASP A 113 15.59 -45.90 -34.57
CA ASP A 113 16.43 -46.78 -35.38
C ASP A 113 16.28 -46.45 -36.87
N ALA A 114 17.25 -46.89 -37.69
CA ALA A 114 17.27 -46.63 -39.12
C ALA A 114 15.97 -47.06 -39.81
N GLU A 115 15.38 -48.20 -39.42
CA GLU A 115 14.11 -48.68 -39.96
C GLU A 115 12.93 -47.76 -39.62
N GLU A 116 12.89 -47.25 -38.40
CA GLU A 116 11.84 -46.36 -37.93
C GLU A 116 11.92 -44.99 -38.62
N TYR A 117 13.14 -44.47 -38.77
CA TYR A 117 13.40 -43.25 -39.54
C TYR A 117 12.96 -43.40 -41.00
N VAL A 118 13.30 -44.51 -41.64
CA VAL A 118 12.89 -44.79 -43.02
C VAL A 118 11.37 -44.92 -43.11
N ARG A 119 10.72 -45.60 -42.16
CA ARG A 119 9.26 -45.74 -42.13
C ARG A 119 8.56 -44.39 -42.03
N GLU A 120 9.03 -43.51 -41.15
CA GLU A 120 8.45 -42.18 -40.96
C GLU A 120 8.67 -41.28 -42.20
N LYS A 121 9.86 -41.38 -42.81
CA LYS A 121 10.16 -40.71 -44.07
C LYS A 121 9.24 -41.18 -45.21
N VAL A 122 9.08 -42.49 -45.41
CA VAL A 122 8.18 -43.04 -46.44
C VAL A 122 6.73 -42.63 -46.18
N LYS A 123 6.28 -42.62 -44.92
CA LYS A 123 4.93 -42.19 -44.55
C LYS A 123 4.68 -40.72 -44.90
N SER A 124 5.64 -39.83 -44.64
CA SER A 124 5.52 -38.41 -44.98
C SER A 124 5.56 -38.17 -46.50
N GLU A 125 6.42 -38.88 -47.23
CA GLU A 125 6.47 -38.84 -48.70
C GLU A 125 5.14 -39.32 -49.32
N ALA A 126 4.58 -40.44 -48.82
CA ALA A 126 3.29 -40.95 -49.29
C ALA A 126 2.14 -39.97 -49.05
N SER A 127 2.16 -39.21 -47.94
CA SER A 127 1.14 -38.21 -47.65
C SER A 127 1.14 -37.02 -48.62
N THR A 128 2.25 -36.78 -49.31
CA THR A 128 2.38 -35.66 -50.26
C THR A 128 2.36 -36.13 -51.72
N PHE A 129 2.03 -37.40 -51.94
CA PHE A 129 2.02 -37.99 -53.28
C PHE A 129 0.84 -37.47 -54.12
N ASP A 130 1.15 -37.07 -55.35
CA ASP A 130 0.20 -36.58 -56.34
C ASP A 130 -0.58 -37.74 -56.97
N HIS A 131 -1.89 -37.76 -56.73
CA HIS A 131 -2.78 -38.86 -57.14
C HIS A 131 -3.05 -38.86 -58.65
N ASP A 132 -2.82 -37.75 -59.35
CA ASP A 132 -2.97 -37.67 -60.81
C ASP A 132 -1.92 -38.52 -61.53
N LYS A 133 -0.85 -38.92 -60.82
CA LYS A 133 0.19 -39.84 -61.32
C LYS A 133 -0.23 -41.31 -61.22
N LEU A 134 -1.38 -41.62 -60.62
CA LEU A 134 -1.90 -42.98 -60.56
C LEU A 134 -2.52 -43.37 -61.91
N ARG A 135 -2.24 -44.59 -62.36
CA ARG A 135 -2.92 -45.14 -63.54
C ARG A 135 -4.35 -45.49 -63.17
N HIS A 136 -5.31 -44.96 -63.90
CA HIS A 136 -6.71 -45.37 -63.76
C HIS A 136 -6.87 -46.83 -64.19
N VAL A 137 -7.49 -47.65 -63.34
CA VAL A 137 -7.88 -49.04 -63.65
C VAL A 137 -9.37 -49.16 -63.37
N GLU A 138 -10.13 -49.65 -64.33
CA GLU A 138 -11.56 -49.89 -64.18
C GLU A 138 -11.78 -51.20 -63.39
N PRO A 139 -12.52 -51.19 -62.26
CA PRO A 139 -12.67 -52.37 -61.42
C PRO A 139 -13.62 -53.40 -62.05
N GLU A 140 -13.16 -54.64 -62.19
CA GLU A 140 -14.02 -55.78 -62.55
C GLU A 140 -14.74 -56.31 -61.30
N VAL A 141 -16.04 -56.05 -61.19
CA VAL A 141 -16.88 -56.63 -60.14
C VAL A 141 -17.37 -58.00 -60.60
N LYS A 142 -16.76 -59.08 -60.09
CA LYS A 142 -17.25 -60.45 -60.31
C LYS A 142 -18.45 -60.71 -59.40
N THR A 143 -19.64 -60.55 -59.94
CA THR A 143 -20.89 -60.93 -59.27
C THR A 143 -21.26 -62.37 -59.62
N ASP A 144 -20.61 -63.35 -59.01
CA ASP A 144 -21.13 -64.72 -58.92
C ASP A 144 -20.41 -65.47 -57.80
N VAL A 145 -21.04 -65.58 -56.63
CA VAL A 145 -20.66 -66.55 -55.60
C VAL A 145 -21.49 -67.79 -55.85
N VAL A 146 -20.89 -68.80 -56.49
CA VAL A 146 -21.46 -70.15 -56.50
C VAL A 146 -21.29 -70.72 -55.09
N VAL A 147 -22.38 -70.77 -54.33
CA VAL A 147 -22.41 -71.44 -53.02
C VAL A 147 -22.45 -72.94 -53.28
N ASN A 148 -21.32 -73.62 -53.13
CA ASN A 148 -21.30 -75.08 -53.06
C ASN A 148 -21.71 -75.49 -51.65
N GLU A 149 -22.95 -75.93 -51.48
CA GLU A 149 -23.40 -76.59 -50.26
C GLU A 149 -22.86 -78.02 -50.24
N ASN A 150 -22.07 -78.36 -49.20
CA ASN A 150 -21.72 -79.73 -48.85
C ASN A 150 -21.55 -79.87 -47.33
#